data_AF-A0A7Y5CTF5-F1
#
_entry.id   AF-A0A7Y5CTF5-F1
#
_cell.length_a   1.000
_cell.length_b   1.000
_cell.length_c   1.000
_cell.angle_alpha   90.00
_cell.angle_beta   90.00
_cell.angle_gamma   90.00
#
_symmetry.space_group_name_H-M   'P 1'
#
loop_
_entity.id
_entity.type
_entity.pdbx_description
1 polymer ?
#
loop_
_entity_poly.entity_id
_entity_poly.type
_entity_poly.pdbx_seq_one_letter_code
_entity_poly.pdbx_strand_id
1 'polypeptide(L)'
;MQIVAGRDFSRAIAGDSTTGFIVNEAAVKAMGLQTPEAALNVRLRRGDSRTGPILGVVKDFNFTSLHREIEPLVMIYDPEHVLPITLRIRPEEVAGTLAALEQTRNRLSPAWPFEYAFMDESLDALYRADEKVGQIFGSFAAIAIGIACLGLLGLAAFTVERRTKEIGIRKVLGASTSGVIALLSSLRGRRHTLPQEDGSKNLPIALISASRRFCWLRQPPWRLLL
;
A
#
# COMPACT_ATOMS: atom_id res chain seq x y z
N MET A 1 4.37 -11.95 -19.48
CA MET A 1 5.53 -12.30 -18.65
C MET A 1 6.76 -11.70 -19.32
N GLN A 2 7.59 -10.94 -18.60
CA GLN A 2 8.80 -10.34 -19.14
C GLN A 2 10.02 -11.03 -18.52
N ILE A 3 10.87 -11.62 -19.37
CA ILE A 3 12.15 -12.19 -18.94
C ILE A 3 13.15 -11.03 -18.75
N VAL A 4 13.82 -11.01 -17.61
CA VAL A 4 14.87 -10.04 -17.26
C VAL A 4 16.25 -10.61 -17.61
N ALA A 5 16.48 -11.89 -17.36
CA ALA A 5 17.72 -12.59 -17.70
C ALA A 5 17.45 -14.04 -18.12
N GLY A 6 18.28 -14.58 -19.02
CA GLY A 6 18.18 -15.96 -19.50
C GLY A 6 17.07 -16.13 -20.55
N ARG A 7 16.32 -17.23 -20.44
CA ARG A 7 15.29 -17.62 -21.42
C ARG A 7 14.07 -18.26 -20.78
N ASP A 8 12.97 -18.26 -21.53
CA ASP A 8 11.75 -18.97 -21.16
C ASP A 8 11.84 -20.48 -21.49
N PHE A 9 10.85 -21.25 -21.02
CA PHE A 9 10.69 -22.66 -21.35
C PHE A 9 10.51 -22.84 -22.86
N SER A 10 11.29 -23.74 -23.47
CA SER A 10 11.16 -24.07 -24.89
C SER A 10 10.66 -25.50 -25.07
N ARG A 11 9.58 -25.67 -25.84
CA ARG A 11 9.10 -27.01 -26.23
C ARG A 11 10.08 -27.77 -27.13
N ALA A 12 11.01 -27.06 -27.77
CA ALA A 12 12.02 -27.68 -28.63
C ALA A 12 13.14 -28.37 -27.83
N ILE A 13 13.25 -28.09 -26.52
CA ILE A 13 14.33 -28.60 -25.68
C ILE A 13 13.74 -29.56 -24.65
N ALA A 14 13.89 -30.87 -24.89
CA ALA A 14 13.32 -31.92 -24.03
C ALA A 14 13.79 -31.87 -22.56
N GLY A 15 14.94 -31.25 -22.27
CA GLY A 15 15.45 -31.09 -20.90
C GLY A 15 14.74 -30.01 -20.08
N ASP A 16 14.12 -29.03 -20.73
CA ASP A 16 13.46 -27.90 -20.07
C ASP A 16 12.22 -28.35 -19.30
N SER A 17 11.47 -29.30 -19.87
CA SER A 17 10.24 -29.82 -19.30
C SER A 17 10.43 -30.70 -18.07
N THR A 18 11.65 -31.17 -17.83
CA THR A 18 11.92 -32.18 -16.79
C THR A 18 12.77 -31.62 -15.65
N THR A 19 13.61 -30.61 -15.93
CA THR A 19 14.62 -30.12 -14.97
C THR A 19 14.76 -28.60 -14.92
N GLY A 20 14.15 -27.85 -15.85
CA GLY A 20 14.29 -26.40 -15.89
C GLY A 20 13.44 -25.68 -14.84
N PHE A 21 14.00 -24.62 -14.25
CA PHE A 21 13.28 -23.70 -13.37
C PHE A 21 13.35 -22.27 -13.89
N ILE A 22 12.30 -21.49 -13.69
CA ILE A 22 12.31 -20.04 -13.89
C ILE A 22 11.95 -19.38 -12.56
N VAL A 23 12.64 -18.32 -12.18
CA VAL A 23 12.43 -17.64 -10.90
C VAL A 23 12.11 -16.17 -11.09
N ASN A 24 11.48 -15.50 -10.13
CA ASN A 24 11.33 -14.04 -10.15
C ASN A 24 12.52 -13.31 -9.48
N GLU A 25 12.58 -11.98 -9.59
CA GLU A 25 13.63 -11.17 -8.97
C GLU A 25 13.61 -11.27 -7.44
N ALA A 26 12.43 -11.39 -6.82
CA ALA A 26 12.30 -11.62 -5.39
C ALA A 26 12.96 -12.92 -4.93
N ALA A 27 12.86 -14.00 -5.71
CA ALA A 27 13.56 -15.25 -5.43
C ALA A 27 15.07 -15.13 -5.59
N VAL A 28 15.57 -14.38 -6.58
CA VAL A 28 17.00 -14.09 -6.73
C VAL A 28 17.55 -13.40 -5.48
N LYS A 29 16.84 -12.39 -4.96
CA LYS A 29 17.19 -11.70 -3.72
C LYS A 29 17.14 -12.63 -2.51
N ALA A 30 16.11 -13.47 -2.40
CA ALA A 30 15.96 -14.44 -1.31
C ALA A 30 17.07 -15.51 -1.29
N MET A 31 17.63 -15.85 -2.46
CA MET A 31 18.79 -16.73 -2.59
C MET A 31 20.14 -16.05 -2.24
N GLY A 32 20.13 -14.75 -1.92
CA GLY A 32 21.34 -13.97 -1.61
C GLY A 32 22.15 -13.56 -2.84
N LEU A 33 21.57 -13.68 -4.04
CA LEU A 33 22.22 -13.32 -5.30
C LEU A 33 21.99 -11.83 -5.59
N GLN A 34 23.03 -11.15 -6.08
CA GLN A 34 23.01 -9.70 -6.30
C GLN A 34 22.42 -9.31 -7.66
N THR A 35 22.55 -10.17 -8.68
CA THR A 35 22.08 -9.88 -10.04
C THR A 35 21.24 -11.03 -10.60
N PRO A 36 20.24 -10.73 -11.46
CA PRO A 36 19.45 -11.76 -12.16
C PRO A 36 20.31 -12.74 -12.97
N GLU A 37 21.40 -12.28 -13.57
CA GLU A 37 22.31 -13.10 -14.37
C GLU A 37 23.07 -14.12 -13.52
N ALA A 38 23.38 -13.77 -12.27
CA ALA A 38 24.06 -14.68 -11.34
C ALA A 38 23.18 -15.86 -10.93
N ALA A 39 21.86 -15.76 -11.10
CA ALA A 39 20.94 -16.86 -10.85
C ALA A 39 20.93 -17.91 -11.97
N LEU A 40 21.36 -17.55 -13.19
CA LEU A 40 21.34 -18.46 -14.31
C LEU A 40 22.26 -19.67 -14.08
N ASN A 41 21.78 -20.87 -14.45
CA ASN A 41 22.45 -22.16 -14.26
C ASN A 41 22.71 -22.59 -12.81
N VAL A 42 22.30 -21.80 -11.81
CA VAL A 42 22.29 -22.25 -10.41
C VAL A 42 21.34 -23.44 -10.30
N ARG A 43 21.80 -24.52 -9.65
CA ARG A 43 21.01 -25.74 -9.48
C ARG A 43 20.08 -25.59 -8.28
N LEU A 44 18.79 -25.61 -8.54
CA LEU A 44 17.77 -25.72 -7.50
C LEU A 44 17.41 -27.17 -7.28
N ARG A 45 17.18 -27.54 -6.02
CA ARG A 45 16.60 -28.82 -5.63
C ARG A 45 15.22 -28.56 -5.04
N ARG A 46 14.19 -29.01 -5.75
CA ARG A 46 12.81 -29.01 -5.28
C ARG A 46 12.61 -30.19 -4.32
N GLY A 47 11.71 -30.03 -3.35
CA GLY A 47 11.49 -30.99 -2.25
C GLY A 47 11.12 -32.42 -2.70
N ASP A 48 10.70 -32.60 -3.94
CA ASP A 48 10.40 -33.89 -4.58
C ASP A 48 11.60 -34.52 -5.31
N SER A 49 12.82 -34.13 -4.94
CA SER A 49 14.09 -34.59 -5.52
C SER A 49 14.38 -34.12 -6.95
N ARG A 50 13.49 -33.34 -7.60
CA ARG A 50 13.81 -32.71 -8.89
C ARG A 50 14.91 -31.68 -8.69
N THR A 51 16.03 -31.87 -9.39
CA THR A 51 17.17 -30.97 -9.35
C THR A 51 17.53 -30.51 -10.75
N GLY A 52 17.70 -29.21 -10.93
CA GLY A 52 18.05 -28.67 -12.24
C GLY A 52 18.31 -27.17 -12.25
N PRO A 53 18.74 -26.65 -13.39
CA PRO A 53 19.23 -25.28 -13.50
C PRO A 53 18.08 -24.26 -13.57
N ILE A 54 18.35 -23.07 -13.07
CA ILE A 54 17.55 -21.89 -13.38
C ILE A 54 17.84 -21.46 -14.82
N LEU A 55 16.82 -21.50 -15.67
CA LEU A 55 16.86 -21.15 -17.10
C LEU A 55 16.69 -19.65 -17.34
N GLY A 56 15.94 -18.98 -16.48
CA GLY A 56 15.62 -17.57 -16.62
C GLY A 56 15.11 -16.93 -15.35
N VAL A 57 15.21 -15.61 -15.32
CA VAL A 57 14.65 -14.75 -14.28
C VAL A 57 13.57 -13.88 -14.92
N VAL A 58 12.37 -13.88 -14.34
CA VAL A 58 11.27 -13.01 -14.73
C VAL A 58 11.19 -11.79 -13.85
N LYS A 59 10.66 -10.71 -14.42
CA LYS A 59 10.34 -9.51 -13.66
C LYS A 59 9.31 -9.82 -12.59
N ASP A 60 9.45 -9.20 -11.43
CA ASP A 60 8.49 -9.32 -10.33
C ASP A 60 7.06 -8.90 -10.79
N PHE A 61 6.08 -9.74 -10.48
CA PHE A 61 4.67 -9.51 -10.76
C PHE A 61 3.81 -10.02 -9.60
N ASN A 62 2.67 -9.38 -9.37
CA ASN A 62 1.72 -9.82 -8.35
C ASN A 62 0.93 -11.03 -8.85
N PHE A 63 1.17 -12.19 -8.24
CA PHE A 63 0.52 -13.46 -8.60
C PHE A 63 -0.52 -13.94 -7.57
N THR A 64 -0.60 -13.30 -6.42
CA THR A 64 -1.58 -13.61 -5.35
C THR A 64 -2.48 -12.42 -5.09
N SER A 65 -2.04 -11.48 -4.25
CA SER A 65 -2.78 -10.27 -3.88
C SER A 65 -1.93 -9.03 -4.14
N LEU A 66 -2.59 -7.91 -4.42
CA LEU A 66 -1.94 -6.59 -4.47
C LEU A 66 -1.50 -6.11 -3.08
N HIS A 67 -2.02 -6.70 -2.01
CA HIS A 67 -1.75 -6.32 -0.62
C HIS A 67 -0.52 -6.99 0.00
N ARG A 68 0.07 -7.99 -0.68
CA ARG A 68 1.26 -8.69 -0.20
C ARG A 68 2.48 -8.24 -0.99
N GLU A 69 3.62 -8.19 -0.30
CA GLU A 69 4.92 -8.08 -0.97
C GLU A 69 5.09 -9.24 -1.95
N ILE A 70 5.86 -9.01 -3.02
CA ILE A 70 6.08 -10.00 -4.06
C ILE A 70 6.94 -11.12 -3.48
N GLU A 71 6.32 -12.29 -3.27
CA GLU A 71 6.97 -13.45 -2.69
C GLU A 71 7.93 -14.13 -3.70
N PRO A 72 8.99 -14.81 -3.23
CA PRO A 72 9.83 -15.66 -4.06
C PRO A 72 9.02 -16.71 -4.82
N LEU A 73 9.10 -16.69 -6.15
CA LEU A 73 8.37 -17.60 -7.03
C LEU A 73 9.36 -18.48 -7.80
N VAL A 74 9.07 -19.78 -7.82
CA VAL A 74 9.74 -20.76 -8.68
C VAL A 74 8.70 -21.39 -9.60
N MET A 75 8.83 -21.14 -10.89
CA MET A 75 7.99 -21.69 -11.95
C MET A 75 8.63 -22.94 -12.53
N ILE A 76 7.76 -23.91 -12.81
CA ILE A 76 8.10 -25.23 -13.31
C ILE A 76 7.22 -25.51 -14.53
N TYR A 77 7.75 -26.29 -15.46
CA TYR A 77 6.92 -26.89 -16.50
C TYR A 77 6.69 -28.35 -16.16
N ASP A 78 5.45 -28.73 -15.88
CA ASP A 78 5.07 -30.12 -15.62
C ASP A 78 3.89 -30.49 -16.54
N PRO A 79 4.17 -31.10 -17.71
CA PRO A 79 3.13 -31.44 -18.67
C PRO A 79 2.27 -32.63 -18.23
N GLU A 80 2.62 -33.34 -17.15
CA GLU A 80 1.83 -34.47 -16.65
C GLU A 80 0.84 -34.04 -15.55
N HIS A 81 1.08 -32.90 -14.89
CA HIS A 81 0.22 -32.37 -13.81
C HIS A 81 -0.47 -31.06 -14.21
N VAL A 82 -1.18 -31.06 -15.34
CA VAL A 82 -1.74 -29.84 -15.99
C VAL A 82 -3.07 -29.33 -15.39
N LEU A 83 -3.45 -29.79 -14.20
CA LEU A 83 -4.71 -29.39 -13.58
C LEU A 83 -4.47 -28.26 -12.57
N PRO A 84 -5.21 -27.13 -12.64
CA PRO A 84 -6.33 -26.83 -13.54
C PRO A 84 -5.91 -26.25 -14.92
N ILE A 85 -6.69 -26.53 -15.96
CA ILE A 85 -6.49 -25.99 -17.31
C ILE A 85 -7.21 -24.64 -17.42
N THR A 86 -6.50 -23.59 -17.82
CA THR A 86 -7.10 -22.28 -18.11
C THR A 86 -7.45 -22.18 -19.59
N LEU A 87 -8.72 -21.89 -19.89
CA LEU A 87 -9.23 -21.71 -21.25
C LEU A 87 -9.77 -20.30 -21.41
N ARG A 88 -9.37 -19.63 -22.51
CA ARG A 88 -9.94 -18.33 -22.88
C ARG A 88 -11.10 -18.55 -23.85
N ILE A 89 -12.30 -18.20 -23.42
CA ILE A 89 -13.55 -18.37 -24.16
C ILE A 89 -14.04 -16.99 -24.61
N ARG A 90 -14.72 -16.92 -25.75
CA ARG A 90 -15.40 -15.69 -26.20
C ARG A 90 -16.71 -15.49 -25.42
N PRO A 91 -17.03 -14.28 -24.95
CA PRO A 91 -18.21 -14.05 -24.10
C PRO A 91 -19.54 -14.50 -24.73
N GLU A 92 -19.64 -14.46 -26.06
CA GLU A 92 -20.87 -14.78 -26.81
C GLU A 92 -21.18 -16.28 -26.84
N GLU A 93 -20.20 -17.14 -26.56
CA GLU A 93 -20.29 -18.60 -26.75
C GLU A 93 -20.07 -19.39 -25.45
N VAL A 94 -20.12 -18.74 -24.29
CA VAL A 94 -19.80 -19.37 -23.00
C VAL A 94 -20.65 -20.62 -22.73
N ALA A 95 -21.97 -20.52 -22.86
CA ALA A 95 -22.88 -21.64 -22.59
C ALA A 95 -22.65 -22.83 -23.52
N GLY A 96 -22.47 -22.58 -24.83
CA GLY A 96 -22.22 -23.62 -25.82
C GLY A 96 -20.85 -24.30 -25.63
N THR A 97 -19.83 -23.50 -25.32
CA THR A 97 -18.47 -24.01 -25.05
C THR A 97 -18.45 -24.86 -23.78
N LEU A 98 -19.15 -24.43 -22.73
CA LEU A 98 -19.22 -25.16 -21.47
C LEU A 98 -19.90 -26.53 -21.63
N ALA A 99 -21.01 -26.58 -22.35
CA ALA A 99 -21.69 -27.84 -22.68
C ALA A 99 -20.81 -28.79 -23.51
N ALA A 100 -20.06 -28.25 -24.48
CA ALA A 100 -19.13 -29.04 -25.29
C ALA A 100 -17.94 -29.58 -24.47
N LEU A 101 -17.42 -28.76 -23.53
CA LEU A 101 -16.36 -29.17 -22.61
C LEU A 101 -16.84 -30.27 -21.65
N GLU A 102 -18.02 -30.12 -21.07
CA GLU A 102 -18.63 -31.12 -20.21
C GLU A 102 -18.84 -32.44 -20.95
N GLN A 103 -19.40 -32.40 -22.17
CA GLN A 103 -19.60 -33.61 -22.98
C GLN A 103 -18.27 -34.29 -23.32
N THR A 104 -17.24 -33.51 -23.68
CA THR A 104 -15.91 -34.05 -23.98
C THR A 104 -15.26 -34.66 -22.74
N ARG A 105 -15.40 -34.01 -21.58
CA ARG A 105 -14.91 -34.53 -20.30
C ARG A 105 -15.59 -35.84 -19.92
N ASN A 106 -16.91 -35.93 -20.04
CA ASN A 106 -17.66 -37.13 -19.72
C ASN A 106 -17.30 -38.31 -20.63
N ARG A 107 -16.92 -38.05 -21.88
CA ARG A 107 -16.41 -39.08 -22.80
C ARG A 107 -15.00 -39.57 -22.43
N LEU A 108 -14.12 -38.65 -22.02
CA LEU A 108 -12.71 -38.97 -21.72
C LEU A 108 -12.50 -39.53 -20.30
N SER A 109 -13.27 -39.06 -19.33
CA SER A 109 -13.08 -39.42 -17.92
C SER A 109 -14.40 -39.31 -17.13
N PRO A 110 -15.32 -40.28 -17.29
CA PRO A 110 -16.62 -40.28 -16.62
C PRO A 110 -16.53 -40.44 -15.09
N ALA A 111 -15.37 -40.83 -14.56
CA ALA A 111 -15.16 -41.01 -13.13
C ALA A 111 -14.98 -39.69 -12.33
N TRP A 112 -14.79 -38.55 -13.01
CA TRP A 112 -14.49 -37.27 -12.36
C TRP A 112 -15.51 -36.20 -12.77
N PRO A 113 -16.12 -35.48 -11.82
CA PRO A 113 -17.07 -34.41 -12.13
C PRO A 113 -16.40 -33.28 -12.90
N PHE A 114 -17.18 -32.62 -13.77
CA PHE A 114 -16.74 -31.43 -14.48
C PHE A 114 -16.81 -30.22 -13.53
N GLU A 115 -15.66 -29.82 -13.02
CA GLU A 115 -15.51 -28.62 -12.20
C GLU A 115 -14.95 -27.47 -13.03
N TYR A 116 -15.56 -26.29 -12.90
CA TYR A 116 -15.09 -25.06 -13.53
C TYR A 116 -15.29 -23.88 -12.58
N ALA A 117 -14.46 -22.86 -12.74
CA ALA A 117 -14.59 -21.59 -12.04
C ALA A 117 -14.31 -20.47 -13.04
N PHE A 118 -15.12 -19.41 -13.01
CA PHE A 118 -14.84 -18.22 -13.79
C PHE A 118 -13.75 -17.40 -13.11
N MET A 119 -12.80 -16.91 -13.90
CA MET A 119 -11.71 -16.07 -13.39
C MET A 119 -12.26 -14.78 -12.76
N ASP A 120 -13.27 -14.17 -13.38
CA ASP A 120 -13.87 -12.92 -12.89
C ASP A 120 -14.51 -13.11 -11.51
N GLU A 121 -15.22 -14.21 -11.30
CA GLU A 121 -15.83 -14.54 -10.00
C GLU A 121 -14.77 -14.78 -8.91
N SER A 122 -13.65 -15.40 -9.28
CA SER A 122 -12.52 -15.64 -8.37
C SER A 122 -11.83 -14.33 -7.99
N LEU A 123 -11.67 -13.41 -8.93
CA LEU A 123 -11.13 -12.07 -8.68
C LEU A 123 -12.08 -11.24 -7.81
N ASP A 124 -13.38 -11.25 -8.10
CA ASP A 124 -14.39 -10.57 -7.29
C ASP A 124 -14.38 -11.08 -5.85
N ALA A 125 -14.26 -12.40 -5.66
CA ALA A 125 -14.17 -12.99 -4.32
C ALA A 125 -12.95 -12.47 -3.53
N LEU A 126 -11.80 -12.28 -4.20
CA LEU A 126 -10.60 -11.73 -3.58
C LEU A 126 -10.77 -10.26 -3.16
N TYR A 127 -11.46 -9.44 -3.97
CA TYR A 127 -11.61 -8.00 -3.72
C TYR A 127 -12.83 -7.61 -2.87
N ARG A 128 -13.84 -8.48 -2.73
CA ARG A 128 -15.04 -8.22 -1.90
C ARG A 128 -14.70 -7.88 -0.45
N ALA A 129 -13.62 -8.43 0.09
CA ALA A 129 -13.17 -8.12 1.44
C ALA A 129 -12.69 -6.66 1.55
N ASP A 130 -11.91 -6.21 0.57
CA ASP A 130 -11.35 -4.86 0.54
C ASP A 130 -12.44 -3.80 0.35
N GLU A 131 -13.45 -4.08 -0.49
CA GLU A 131 -14.56 -3.16 -0.70
C GLU A 131 -15.41 -2.97 0.58
N LYS A 132 -15.65 -4.05 1.33
CA LYS A 132 -16.35 -3.97 2.63
C LYS A 132 -15.56 -3.15 3.65
N VAL A 133 -14.24 -3.34 3.69
CA VAL A 133 -13.36 -2.56 4.57
C VAL A 133 -13.43 -1.07 4.19
N GLY A 134 -13.36 -0.75 2.90
CA GLY A 134 -13.52 0.61 2.39
C GLY A 134 -14.85 1.27 2.79
N GLN A 135 -15.96 0.54 2.70
CA GLN A 135 -17.27 1.02 3.14
C GLN A 135 -17.32 1.33 4.65
N ILE A 136 -16.73 0.46 5.48
CA ILE A 136 -16.67 0.67 6.93
C ILE A 136 -15.84 1.92 7.25
N PHE A 137 -14.65 2.05 6.68
CA PHE A 137 -13.81 3.24 6.87
C PHE A 137 -14.49 4.51 6.37
N GLY A 138 -15.19 4.47 5.24
CA GLY A 138 -15.97 5.59 4.72
C GLY A 138 -17.06 6.04 5.69
N SER A 139 -17.77 5.10 6.30
CA SER A 139 -18.81 5.40 7.30
C SER A 139 -18.23 6.05 8.57
N PHE A 140 -17.11 5.54 9.08
CA PHE A 140 -16.41 6.13 10.23
C PHE A 140 -15.86 7.53 9.91
N ALA A 141 -15.30 7.73 8.72
CA ALA A 141 -14.81 9.03 8.28
C ALA A 141 -15.95 10.07 8.22
N ALA A 142 -17.11 9.71 7.70
CA ALA A 142 -18.27 10.59 7.65
C ALA A 142 -18.74 11.02 9.05
N ILE A 143 -18.80 10.08 10.00
CA ILE A 143 -19.14 10.38 11.40
C ILE A 143 -18.08 11.27 12.04
N ALA A 144 -16.79 10.97 11.84
CA ALA A 144 -15.69 11.75 12.39
C ALA A 144 -15.70 13.21 11.88
N ILE A 145 -15.96 13.41 10.58
CA ILE A 145 -16.14 14.75 9.99
C ILE A 145 -17.32 15.46 10.63
N GLY A 146 -18.45 14.78 10.81
CA GLY A 146 -19.63 15.35 11.49
C GLY A 146 -19.33 15.84 12.92
N ILE A 147 -18.63 15.03 13.71
CA ILE A 147 -18.22 15.38 15.07
C ILE A 147 -17.22 16.55 15.07
N ALA A 148 -16.28 16.56 14.13
CA ALA A 148 -15.31 17.65 14.00
C ALA A 148 -16.00 18.99 13.69
N CYS A 149 -17.01 18.98 12.80
CA CYS A 149 -17.82 20.16 12.50
C CYS A 149 -18.60 20.66 13.72
N LEU A 150 -19.20 19.76 14.51
CA LEU A 150 -19.89 20.13 15.75
C LEU A 150 -18.93 20.75 16.78
N GLY A 151 -17.71 20.21 16.91
CA GLY A 151 -16.69 20.77 17.79
C GLY A 151 -16.24 22.17 17.37
N LEU A 152 -16.01 22.38 16.07
CA LEU A 152 -15.64 23.70 15.52
C LEU A 152 -16.76 24.72 15.72
N LEU A 153 -18.02 24.32 15.51
CA LEU A 153 -19.19 25.18 15.75
C LEU A 153 -19.33 25.54 17.24
N GLY A 154 -19.10 24.59 18.15
CA GLY A 154 -19.11 24.85 19.59
C GLY A 154 -18.05 25.87 20.02
N LEU A 155 -16.83 25.76 19.48
CA LEU A 155 -15.76 26.73 19.74
C LEU A 155 -16.09 28.12 19.16
N ALA A 156 -16.70 28.16 17.98
CA ALA A 156 -17.15 29.40 17.36
C ALA A 156 -18.25 30.08 18.20
N ALA A 157 -19.27 29.33 18.64
CA ALA A 157 -20.35 29.84 19.48
C ALA A 157 -19.84 30.38 20.82
N PHE A 158 -18.93 29.67 21.48
CA PHE A 158 -18.31 30.12 22.73
C PHE A 158 -17.50 31.42 22.54
N THR A 159 -16.79 31.53 21.43
CA THR A 159 -16.03 32.76 21.09
C THR A 159 -16.98 33.93 20.85
N VAL A 160 -18.12 33.70 20.17
CA VAL A 160 -19.15 34.71 19.95
C VAL A 160 -19.78 35.15 21.27
N GLU A 161 -20.11 34.23 22.19
CA GLU A 161 -20.70 34.60 23.48
C GLU A 161 -19.74 35.44 24.34
N ARG A 162 -18.46 35.05 24.41
CA ARG A 162 -17.42 35.84 25.11
C ARG A 162 -17.27 37.24 24.53
N ARG A 163 -17.20 37.36 23.20
CA ARG A 163 -17.10 38.66 22.53
C ARG A 163 -18.37 39.47 22.64
N THR A 164 -19.56 38.85 22.68
CA THR A 164 -20.84 39.55 22.83
C THR A 164 -20.96 40.22 24.21
N LYS A 165 -20.47 39.58 25.29
CA LYS A 165 -20.44 40.21 26.63
C LYS A 165 -19.53 41.44 26.68
N GLU A 166 -18.34 41.36 26.07
CA GLU A 166 -17.42 42.50 25.96
C GLU A 166 -17.98 43.63 25.09
N ILE A 167 -18.61 43.29 23.97
CA ILE A 167 -19.25 44.25 23.06
C ILE A 167 -20.48 44.89 23.74
N GLY A 168 -21.26 44.14 24.51
CA GLY A 168 -22.43 44.62 25.25
C GLY A 168 -22.06 45.66 26.32
N ILE A 169 -21.02 45.38 27.12
CA ILE A 169 -20.51 46.35 28.12
C ILE A 169 -20.03 47.64 27.43
N ARG A 170 -19.27 47.53 26.33
CA ARG A 170 -18.82 48.71 25.57
C ARG A 170 -19.96 49.50 24.92
N LYS A 171 -21.04 48.85 24.51
CA LYS A 171 -22.21 49.48 23.88
C LYS A 171 -23.06 50.26 24.89
N VAL A 172 -23.18 49.78 26.13
CA VAL A 172 -23.91 50.47 27.22
C VAL A 172 -23.11 51.66 27.77
N LEU A 173 -21.77 51.59 27.72
CA LEU A 173 -20.87 52.71 28.06
C LEU A 173 -20.79 53.81 26.98
N GLY A 174 -21.66 53.80 25.96
CA GLY A 174 -21.79 54.88 24.98
C GLY A 174 -20.82 54.86 23.81
N ALA A 175 -20.11 53.76 23.57
CA ALA A 175 -19.25 53.64 22.38
C ALA A 175 -20.10 53.53 21.10
N SER A 176 -19.92 54.45 20.16
CA SER A 176 -20.57 54.41 18.86
C SER A 176 -20.18 53.13 18.10
N THR A 177 -21.15 52.50 17.45
CA THR A 177 -20.97 51.24 16.70
C THR A 177 -19.93 51.34 15.58
N SER A 178 -19.65 52.56 15.09
CA SER A 178 -18.61 52.86 14.10
C SER A 178 -17.18 52.75 14.65
N GLY A 179 -16.95 53.09 15.92
CA GLY A 179 -15.61 53.01 16.55
C GLY A 179 -15.14 51.57 16.77
N VAL A 180 -16.06 50.66 17.09
CA VAL A 180 -15.75 49.23 17.33
C VAL A 180 -15.40 48.53 16.02
N ILE A 181 -16.07 48.86 14.91
CA ILE A 181 -15.79 48.33 13.58
C ILE A 181 -14.45 48.86 13.05
N ALA A 182 -14.13 50.15 13.27
CA ALA A 182 -12.84 50.73 12.88
C ALA A 182 -11.65 50.14 13.67
N LEU A 183 -11.83 49.83 14.96
CA LEU A 183 -10.79 49.19 15.76
C LEU A 183 -10.56 47.73 15.34
N LEU A 184 -11.62 46.98 15.03
CA LEU A 184 -11.53 45.61 14.51
C LEU A 184 -10.95 45.54 13.09
N SER A 185 -11.26 46.52 12.23
CA SER A 185 -10.68 46.61 10.88
C SER A 185 -9.20 47.00 10.92
N SER A 186 -8.78 47.86 11.85
CA SER A 186 -7.37 48.25 12.01
C SER A 186 -6.52 47.17 12.71
N LEU A 187 -7.13 46.32 13.56
CA LEU A 187 -6.45 45.17 14.17
C LEU A 187 -6.18 44.00 13.20
N ARG A 188 -6.76 44.02 11.98
CA ARG A 188 -6.49 43.04 10.92
C ARG A 188 -5.31 43.43 10.01
N GLY A 189 -4.69 44.60 10.22
CA GLY A 189 -3.63 45.14 9.35
C GLY A 189 -2.24 45.34 9.97
N ARG A 190 -2.01 45.04 11.25
CA ARG A 190 -0.69 45.21 11.90
C ARG A 190 -0.10 43.91 12.45
N ARG A 191 -0.01 42.88 11.59
CA ARG A 191 0.96 41.79 11.78
C ARG A 191 1.71 41.61 10.46
N HIS A 192 2.73 42.44 10.27
CA HIS A 192 3.95 42.22 9.48
C HIS A 192 4.55 43.55 9.02
N THR A 193 5.16 44.27 9.97
CA THR A 193 6.39 45.01 9.68
C THR A 193 7.46 44.37 10.55
N LEU A 194 8.05 43.28 10.05
CA LEU A 194 9.36 42.87 10.53
C LEU A 194 10.33 43.99 10.13
N PRO A 195 11.23 44.44 11.03
CA PRO A 195 12.28 45.35 10.60
C PRO A 195 13.11 44.64 9.52
N GLN A 196 13.29 45.33 8.41
CA GLN A 196 14.22 44.98 7.35
C GLN A 196 15.62 45.03 7.96
N GLU A 197 16.18 43.86 8.31
CA GLU A 197 17.60 43.75 8.63
C GLU A 197 18.39 43.91 7.33
N ASP A 198 19.24 44.93 7.33
CA ASP A 198 20.19 45.25 6.27
C ASP A 198 21.07 44.03 5.97
N GLY A 199 21.07 43.63 4.70
CA GLY A 199 21.99 42.64 4.17
C GLY A 199 23.41 43.19 4.14
N SER A 200 24.16 43.03 5.23
CA SER A 200 25.61 43.00 5.16
C SER A 200 26.18 42.32 6.40
N LYS A 201 26.78 41.14 6.15
CA LYS A 201 27.76 40.39 6.96
C LYS A 201 27.23 39.15 7.71
N ASN A 202 27.64 38.01 7.17
CA ASN A 202 28.04 36.75 7.84
C ASN A 202 26.99 35.63 8.01
N LEU A 203 26.94 34.77 6.99
CA LEU A 203 26.69 33.32 7.07
C LEU A 203 27.69 32.63 8.05
N PRO A 204 27.49 31.36 8.48
CA PRO A 204 26.27 30.74 9.04
C PRO A 204 26.57 29.90 10.32
N ILE A 205 25.85 30.13 11.42
CA ILE A 205 25.91 29.29 12.65
C ILE A 205 24.86 28.15 12.57
N ALA A 206 24.84 27.42 11.45
CA ALA A 206 23.86 26.38 11.16
C ALA A 206 24.36 24.94 11.46
N LEU A 207 25.31 24.76 12.39
CA LEU A 207 25.97 23.45 12.60
C LEU A 207 26.00 22.92 14.04
N ILE A 208 25.31 23.53 15.01
CA ILE A 208 25.37 23.05 16.41
C ILE A 208 23.99 23.03 17.06
N SER A 209 23.12 22.09 16.68
CA SER A 209 22.06 21.63 17.59
C SER A 209 21.51 20.23 17.27
N ALA A 210 22.32 19.35 16.67
CA ALA A 210 21.97 17.96 16.41
C ALA A 210 22.94 16.98 17.12
N SER A 211 23.24 17.22 18.40
CA SER A 211 23.79 16.20 19.29
C SER A 211 23.68 16.66 20.76
N ARG A 212 22.55 16.34 21.41
CA ARG A 212 22.38 16.25 22.88
C ARG A 212 20.91 15.94 23.22
N ARG A 213 20.46 14.75 22.83
CA ARG A 213 19.35 14.03 23.49
C ARG A 213 19.83 12.63 23.84
N PHE A 214 20.81 12.57 24.74
CA PHE A 214 21.25 11.32 25.38
C PHE A 214 21.90 11.67 26.71
N CYS A 215 21.08 11.98 27.73
CA CYS A 215 21.43 11.95 29.17
C CYS A 215 20.27 12.48 30.02
N TRP A 216 19.22 11.68 30.19
CA TRP A 216 18.22 11.88 31.26
C TRP A 216 17.73 10.51 31.73
N LEU A 217 18.57 9.82 32.50
CA LEU A 217 18.17 8.72 33.41
C LEU A 217 19.35 8.37 34.34
N ARG A 218 19.72 9.32 35.21
CA ARG A 218 20.48 9.04 36.43
C ARG A 218 20.34 10.22 37.41
N GLN A 219 19.34 10.15 38.28
CA GLN A 219 19.32 10.91 39.54
C GLN A 219 19.42 9.90 40.70
N PRO A 220 20.36 10.08 41.65
CA PRO A 220 20.56 9.21 42.80
C PRO A 220 19.59 9.54 43.95
N PRO A 221 19.29 8.57 44.84
CA PRO A 221 18.50 8.83 46.04
C PRO A 221 19.37 9.47 47.14
N TRP A 222 18.81 10.52 47.71
CA TRP A 222 19.13 11.18 48.97
C TRP A 222 19.45 10.17 50.09
N ARG A 223 20.53 10.45 50.84
CA ARG A 223 20.87 9.79 52.09
C ARG A 223 21.01 10.86 53.16
N LEU A 224 20.48 10.55 54.35
CA LEU A 224 20.76 11.09 55.69
C LEU A 224 19.84 12.21 56.22
N LEU A 225 18.89 11.81 57.06
CA LEU A 225 18.78 12.23 58.47
C LEU A 225 17.78 11.32 59.22
N LEU A 226 18.28 10.70 60.30
CA LEU A 226 17.65 9.75 61.25
C LEU A 226 17.49 8.29 60.79
#